data_AF-A0AAW0IAZ4-F1
#
_entry.id   AF-A0AAW0IAZ4-F1
#
_cell.length_a   1.000
_cell.length_b   1.000
_cell.length_c   1.000
_cell.angle_alpha   90.00
_cell.angle_beta   90.00
_cell.angle_gamma   90.00
#
_symmetry.space_group_name_H-M   'P 1'
#
loop_
_entity.id
_entity.type
_entity.pdbx_description
1 polymer ?
#
loop_
_entity_poly.entity_id
_entity_poly.type
_entity_poly.pdbx_seq_one_letter_code
_entity_poly.pdbx_strand_id
1 'polypeptide(L)'
;MNTLHFPPSTGDIRNDLYLTLEKGDFERGGKSVQKNIEVTMYVLYADGEILKDCISLGSGEPNRSSYHSFVLYHSNSPRWGEIIKLPIPIDRFRGSHLRFEFRHCSTKDKGEKKLFGFAFSPLMRDDGTTLSDDIHELYVYKCDENSTFNNHALYLGLPCCKEDYNGCPNIPSSLIFQRSTKESFFISTQLSSTKLTQNVDLLALLKWKAFPDRIMDILGRLRHVSGEEIVKFLQDILDTLFVILDDNTEKYGLLVFQSLVFIINLLRDIKYFHFRPVMDTYIQKHFAGALAYKELIRCLKWYMDCSAELIRQDHIQEAMRALEYLFKFIVQSRILYSRATCGMEEEQFRSSIQELFQSIRFVLSLDSRNSETLLFTQAALLNSFPTIFDELLQMFTVQEVAEFVRGTLGSMPSTVHIGQSMDVVKLQSIARTVDSRLFSFSESRRILLPVVLHHIHLHLRQQKELLICSGILGSIFSIVKTSSLEADVMEEVEMMVESLLDVLLQTLLTIMSKSHAQEAGEYVSCLLSLLRQMCDTHYQHLLDNFQSKDELKVGNRALALYTGKRVSIHSYQ
;
A
#
# COMPACT_ATOMS: atom_id res chain seq x y z
N MET A 1 -26.39 -5.59 -5.46
CA MET A 1 -25.63 -5.69 -6.72
C MET A 1 -24.19 -5.32 -6.42
N ASN A 2 -23.38 -6.29 -6.03
CA ASN A 2 -21.94 -6.12 -5.83
C ASN A 2 -21.26 -6.38 -7.17
N THR A 3 -21.27 -5.41 -8.08
CA THR A 3 -20.42 -5.47 -9.27
C THR A 3 -18.99 -5.17 -8.85
N LEU A 4 -18.16 -6.21 -8.91
CA LEU A 4 -16.71 -6.20 -8.97
C LEU A 4 -16.16 -4.87 -9.49
N HIS A 5 -15.73 -4.01 -8.57
CA HIS A 5 -14.82 -2.92 -8.88
C HIS A 5 -13.49 -3.56 -9.30
N PHE A 6 -13.32 -3.80 -10.59
CA PHE A 6 -11.98 -3.80 -11.14
C PHE A 6 -11.34 -2.47 -10.75
N PRO A 7 -10.10 -2.45 -10.21
CA PRO A 7 -9.40 -1.19 -10.01
C PRO A 7 -9.40 -0.45 -11.35
N PRO A 8 -9.76 0.85 -11.38
CA PRO A 8 -9.70 1.61 -12.63
C PRO A 8 -8.31 1.42 -13.22
N SER A 9 -8.25 1.04 -14.50
CA SER A 9 -6.99 1.06 -15.23
C SER A 9 -6.39 2.46 -15.10
N THR A 10 -5.12 2.54 -14.71
CA THR A 10 -4.39 3.79 -14.51
C THR A 10 -4.65 4.75 -15.68
N GLY A 11 -5.37 5.85 -15.42
CA GLY A 11 -5.65 6.91 -16.40
C GLY A 11 -7.09 7.04 -16.89
N ASP A 12 -8.03 6.15 -16.54
CA ASP A 12 -9.43 6.32 -16.95
C ASP A 12 -10.12 7.40 -16.09
N ILE A 13 -10.47 8.53 -16.71
CA ILE A 13 -11.13 9.64 -16.03
C ILE A 13 -12.61 9.32 -15.89
N ARG A 14 -12.97 8.78 -14.72
CA ARG A 14 -14.38 8.57 -14.35
C ARG A 14 -14.88 9.71 -13.47
N ASN A 15 -16.04 10.28 -13.81
CA ASN A 15 -16.77 11.27 -13.00
C ASN A 15 -18.28 11.10 -13.19
N ASP A 16 -18.81 9.96 -12.75
CA ASP A 16 -20.23 9.66 -12.88
C ASP A 16 -20.93 9.89 -11.54
N LEU A 17 -21.90 10.80 -11.49
CA LEU A 17 -22.83 10.92 -10.37
C LEU A 17 -24.10 10.14 -10.70
N TYR A 18 -24.50 9.21 -9.85
CA TYR A 18 -25.77 8.52 -9.95
C TYR A 18 -26.74 9.16 -8.98
N LEU A 19 -27.97 9.41 -9.44
CA LEU A 19 -29.06 9.92 -8.64
C LEU A 19 -30.23 8.95 -8.72
N THR A 20 -30.77 8.58 -7.58
CA THR A 20 -32.06 7.88 -7.49
C THR A 20 -33.13 8.87 -7.07
N LEU A 21 -34.18 8.99 -7.86
CA LEU A 21 -35.40 9.68 -7.48
C LEU A 21 -36.18 8.77 -6.54
N GLU A 22 -36.12 9.01 -5.23
CA GLU A 22 -36.65 8.07 -4.24
C GLU A 22 -38.17 8.20 -4.08
N LYS A 23 -38.61 9.29 -3.42
CA LYS A 23 -40.01 9.51 -3.06
C LYS A 23 -40.28 10.99 -2.78
N GLY A 24 -41.54 11.37 -2.72
CA GLY A 24 -41.95 12.66 -2.17
C GLY A 24 -43.29 12.55 -1.47
N ASP A 25 -43.56 13.46 -0.54
CA ASP A 25 -44.82 13.57 0.18
C ASP A 25 -45.37 14.99 -0.03
N PHE A 26 -46.54 15.10 -0.67
CA PHE A 26 -47.11 16.37 -1.11
C PHE A 26 -48.51 16.62 -0.58
N GLU A 27 -48.85 17.88 -0.34
CA GLU A 27 -50.18 18.22 0.14
C GLU A 27 -51.22 18.05 -0.97
N ARG A 28 -52.38 17.52 -0.58
CA ARG A 28 -53.55 17.41 -1.46
C ARG A 28 -54.13 18.76 -1.89
N GLY A 29 -53.85 19.83 -1.13
CA GLY A 29 -54.23 21.20 -1.48
C GLY A 29 -55.75 21.39 -1.66
N GLY A 30 -56.55 20.85 -0.75
CA GLY A 30 -58.02 21.00 -0.75
C GLY A 30 -58.79 20.24 -1.84
N LYS A 31 -58.12 19.49 -2.73
CA LYS A 31 -58.77 18.73 -3.81
C LYS A 31 -59.49 17.47 -3.28
N SER A 32 -60.51 16.99 -4.00
CA SER A 32 -61.25 15.75 -3.67
C SER A 32 -60.49 14.45 -4.03
N VAL A 33 -59.40 14.54 -4.79
CA VAL A 33 -58.55 13.40 -5.15
C VAL A 33 -57.08 13.80 -5.01
N GLN A 34 -56.21 12.80 -4.83
CA GLN A 34 -54.76 12.98 -4.79
C GLN A 34 -54.23 13.50 -6.14
N LYS A 35 -53.14 14.26 -6.10
CA LYS A 35 -52.45 14.82 -7.27
C LYS A 35 -51.77 13.70 -8.05
N ASN A 36 -51.67 13.88 -9.36
CA ASN A 36 -50.73 13.14 -10.20
C ASN A 36 -49.50 14.05 -10.36
N ILE A 37 -48.35 13.60 -9.91
CA ILE A 37 -47.15 14.45 -9.78
C ILE A 37 -46.09 13.96 -10.77
N GLU A 38 -45.62 14.88 -11.58
CA GLU A 38 -44.43 14.71 -12.42
C GLU A 38 -43.30 15.54 -11.85
N VAL A 39 -42.11 14.96 -11.79
CA VAL A 39 -40.86 15.65 -11.46
C VAL A 39 -40.10 15.89 -12.75
N THR A 40 -39.79 17.15 -13.05
CA THR A 40 -38.83 17.50 -14.09
C THR A 40 -37.49 17.82 -13.44
N MET A 41 -36.41 17.14 -13.82
CA MET A 41 -35.06 17.39 -13.30
C MET A 41 -34.17 18.04 -14.36
N TYR A 42 -33.40 19.03 -13.93
CA TYR A 42 -32.36 19.70 -14.71
C TYR A 42 -31.04 19.71 -13.96
N VAL A 43 -29.95 19.69 -14.71
CA VAL A 43 -28.61 20.07 -14.23
C VAL A 43 -28.36 21.50 -14.72
N LEU A 44 -28.17 22.44 -13.80
CA LEU A 44 -27.93 23.84 -14.16
C LEU A 44 -26.60 24.33 -13.59
N TYR A 45 -26.02 25.31 -14.27
CA TYR A 45 -24.90 26.09 -13.78
C TYR A 45 -25.38 27.32 -12.98
N ALA A 46 -24.45 27.96 -12.25
CA ALA A 46 -24.76 29.06 -11.33
C ALA A 46 -25.43 30.28 -12.01
N ASP A 47 -25.21 30.47 -13.30
CA ASP A 47 -25.82 31.52 -14.13
C ASP A 47 -27.21 31.15 -14.69
N GLY A 48 -27.67 29.92 -14.43
CA GLY A 48 -28.94 29.40 -14.93
C GLY A 48 -28.85 28.67 -16.26
N GLU A 49 -27.65 28.50 -16.83
CA GLU A 49 -27.47 27.67 -18.02
C GLU A 49 -27.84 26.21 -17.72
N ILE A 50 -28.73 25.62 -18.52
CA ILE A 50 -28.99 24.19 -18.48
C ILE A 50 -27.81 23.47 -19.14
N LEU A 51 -27.12 22.63 -18.37
CA LEU A 51 -26.03 21.82 -18.90
C LEU A 51 -26.59 20.73 -19.82
N LYS A 52 -26.26 20.85 -21.11
CA LYS A 52 -26.73 19.92 -22.14
C LYS A 52 -26.09 18.55 -21.96
N ASP A 53 -26.83 17.52 -22.34
CA ASP A 53 -26.36 16.12 -22.41
C ASP A 53 -25.77 15.57 -21.10
N CYS A 54 -26.16 16.14 -19.96
CA CYS A 54 -25.71 15.77 -18.62
C CYS A 54 -26.65 14.80 -17.90
N ILE A 55 -27.62 14.21 -18.60
CA ILE A 55 -28.55 13.21 -18.06
C ILE A 55 -28.60 11.98 -18.96
N SER A 56 -28.37 10.80 -18.40
CA SER A 56 -28.39 9.51 -19.08
C SER A 56 -29.28 8.52 -18.32
N LEU A 57 -30.18 7.84 -19.06
CA LEU A 57 -31.17 6.91 -18.49
C LEU A 57 -30.79 5.43 -18.68
N GLY A 58 -29.55 5.14 -19.06
CA GLY A 58 -29.04 3.79 -19.24
C GLY A 58 -28.49 3.51 -20.64
N SER A 59 -28.05 2.28 -20.86
CA SER A 59 -27.30 1.89 -22.06
C SER A 59 -28.19 1.90 -23.31
N GLY A 60 -27.84 2.75 -24.28
CA GLY A 60 -28.47 2.84 -25.61
C GLY A 60 -29.33 4.08 -25.84
N GLU A 61 -29.69 4.81 -24.79
CA GLU A 61 -30.43 6.07 -24.91
C GLU A 61 -29.48 7.27 -25.08
N PRO A 62 -29.80 8.25 -25.95
CA PRO A 62 -29.03 9.47 -26.04
C PRO A 62 -29.13 10.26 -24.72
N ASN A 63 -28.05 10.95 -24.38
CA ASN A 63 -28.07 11.88 -23.25
C ASN A 63 -29.09 13.00 -23.49
N ARG A 64 -29.62 13.55 -22.41
CA ARG A 64 -30.69 14.55 -22.41
C ARG A 64 -30.29 15.73 -21.54
N SER A 65 -30.96 16.87 -21.78
CA SER A 65 -30.79 18.10 -20.97
C SER A 65 -31.82 18.22 -19.85
N SER A 66 -32.83 17.35 -19.84
CA SER A 66 -33.88 17.30 -18.83
C SER A 66 -34.41 15.88 -18.68
N TYR A 67 -34.79 15.51 -17.47
CA TYR A 67 -35.47 14.26 -17.18
C TYR A 67 -36.89 14.50 -16.68
N HIS A 68 -37.78 13.54 -16.97
CA HIS A 68 -39.18 13.55 -16.53
C HIS A 68 -39.48 12.22 -15.87
N SER A 69 -39.95 12.25 -14.62
CA SER A 69 -40.31 11.05 -13.87
C SER A 69 -41.57 10.39 -14.42
N PHE A 70 -41.79 9.14 -14.02
CA PHE A 70 -43.12 8.56 -14.10
C PHE A 70 -44.13 9.35 -13.24
N VAL A 71 -45.39 9.27 -13.65
CA VAL A 71 -46.51 9.88 -12.94
C VAL A 71 -47.37 8.78 -12.34
N LEU A 72 -47.32 8.65 -11.02
CA LEU A 72 -48.14 7.68 -10.30
C LEU A 72 -49.55 8.24 -10.11
N TYR A 73 -50.54 7.52 -10.63
CA TYR A 73 -51.93 7.97 -10.65
C TYR A 73 -52.50 8.08 -9.23
N HIS A 74 -53.05 9.26 -8.91
CA HIS A 74 -53.63 9.61 -7.62
C HIS A 74 -52.74 9.22 -6.44
N SER A 75 -51.47 9.62 -6.51
CA SER A 75 -50.51 9.44 -5.43
C SER A 75 -49.90 10.78 -5.02
N ASN A 76 -50.26 11.22 -3.82
CA ASN A 76 -49.61 12.35 -3.15
C ASN A 76 -48.27 11.98 -2.51
N SER A 77 -48.01 10.67 -2.35
CA SER A 77 -46.79 10.13 -1.77
C SER A 77 -46.07 9.20 -2.77
N PRO A 78 -45.71 9.68 -3.98
CA PRO A 78 -45.11 8.85 -5.01
C PRO A 78 -43.76 8.27 -4.55
N ARG A 79 -43.48 7.04 -4.98
CA ARG A 79 -42.18 6.35 -4.82
C ARG A 79 -41.72 5.93 -6.20
N TRP A 80 -40.71 6.59 -6.73
CA TRP A 80 -40.27 6.42 -8.11
C TRP A 80 -39.25 5.30 -8.23
N GLY A 81 -38.18 5.34 -7.43
CA GLY A 81 -37.08 4.40 -7.52
C GLY A 81 -36.35 4.45 -8.88
N GLU A 82 -36.41 5.61 -9.55
CA GLU A 82 -35.84 5.81 -10.88
C GLU A 82 -34.37 6.24 -10.75
N ILE A 83 -33.45 5.49 -11.37
CA ILE A 83 -32.01 5.74 -11.33
C ILE A 83 -31.59 6.51 -12.59
N ILE A 84 -30.84 7.58 -12.37
CA ILE A 84 -30.42 8.52 -13.39
C ILE A 84 -28.91 8.70 -13.28
N LYS A 85 -28.19 8.54 -14.39
CA LYS A 85 -26.76 8.82 -14.47
C LYS A 85 -26.54 10.26 -14.92
N LEU A 86 -25.67 10.98 -14.23
CA LEU A 86 -25.32 12.38 -14.47
C LEU A 86 -23.85 12.51 -14.87
N PRO A 87 -23.51 12.38 -16.18
CA PRO A 87 -22.15 12.52 -16.69
C PRO A 87 -21.75 14.01 -16.79
N ILE A 88 -21.59 14.67 -15.63
CA ILE A 88 -21.30 16.10 -15.56
C ILE A 88 -19.79 16.33 -15.77
N PRO A 89 -19.39 17.23 -16.69
CA PRO A 89 -17.98 17.58 -16.87
C PRO A 89 -17.35 18.10 -15.57
N ILE A 90 -16.15 17.63 -15.23
CA ILE A 90 -15.47 17.92 -13.96
C ILE A 90 -15.27 19.43 -13.77
N ASP A 91 -14.90 20.13 -14.83
CA ASP A 91 -14.69 21.59 -14.88
C ASP A 91 -15.98 22.39 -14.65
N ARG A 92 -17.14 21.81 -14.98
CA ARG A 92 -18.46 22.41 -14.75
C ARG A 92 -19.13 21.93 -13.47
N PHE A 93 -18.57 20.93 -12.78
CA PHE A 93 -19.17 20.36 -11.58
C PHE A 93 -19.27 21.38 -10.44
N ARG A 94 -18.20 22.18 -10.23
CA ARG A 94 -18.22 23.30 -9.28
C ARG A 94 -19.11 24.42 -9.80
N GLY A 95 -20.08 24.82 -8.99
CA GLY A 95 -21.07 25.84 -9.35
C GLY A 95 -22.31 25.27 -10.07
N SER A 96 -22.36 23.96 -10.30
CA SER A 96 -23.58 23.30 -10.78
C SER A 96 -24.47 22.84 -9.63
N HIS A 97 -25.77 22.77 -9.90
CA HIS A 97 -26.79 22.25 -8.98
C HIS A 97 -27.87 21.49 -9.74
N LEU A 98 -28.57 20.63 -9.01
CA LEU A 98 -29.76 19.94 -9.48
C LEU A 98 -30.99 20.78 -9.14
N ARG A 99 -31.94 20.87 -10.08
CA ARG A 99 -33.26 21.46 -9.82
C ARG A 99 -34.35 20.46 -10.19
N PHE A 100 -35.30 20.28 -9.28
CA PHE A 100 -36.45 19.40 -9.39
C PHE A 100 -37.71 20.25 -9.38
N GLU A 101 -38.50 20.17 -10.43
CA GLU A 101 -39.72 20.95 -10.61
C GLU A 101 -40.93 20.04 -10.50
N PHE A 102 -41.86 20.37 -9.61
CA PHE A 102 -43.05 19.57 -9.34
C PHE A 102 -44.25 20.12 -10.10
N ARG A 103 -44.78 19.31 -11.01
CA ARG A 103 -45.92 19.67 -11.85
C ARG A 103 -47.09 18.73 -11.63
N HIS A 104 -48.30 19.28 -11.66
CA HIS A 104 -49.51 18.47 -11.61
C HIS A 104 -49.97 18.06 -13.01
N CYS A 105 -50.10 16.76 -13.24
CA CYS A 105 -50.59 16.20 -14.50
C CYS A 105 -52.11 15.95 -14.42
N SER A 106 -52.91 16.80 -15.07
CA SER A 106 -54.35 16.59 -15.20
C SER A 106 -54.62 15.48 -16.23
N THR A 107 -55.57 14.58 -15.93
CA THR A 107 -56.09 13.63 -16.93
C THR A 107 -57.14 14.24 -17.84
N LYS A 108 -57.68 15.43 -17.47
CA LYS A 108 -58.78 16.11 -18.18
C LYS A 108 -58.30 17.32 -18.99
N ASP A 109 -57.28 18.01 -18.50
CA ASP A 109 -56.71 19.18 -19.17
C ASP A 109 -55.43 18.80 -19.92
N LYS A 110 -55.43 19.03 -21.23
CA LYS A 110 -54.24 18.87 -22.09
C LYS A 110 -53.40 20.15 -22.21
N GLY A 111 -53.69 21.17 -21.39
CA GLY A 111 -52.94 22.42 -21.35
C GLY A 111 -51.55 22.27 -20.72
N GLU A 112 -50.83 23.38 -20.56
CA GLU A 112 -49.54 23.39 -19.87
C GLU A 112 -49.67 22.87 -18.42
N LYS A 113 -48.75 21.96 -18.06
CA LYS A 113 -48.69 21.40 -16.72
C LYS A 113 -48.31 22.50 -15.73
N LYS A 114 -49.18 22.75 -14.76
CA LYS A 114 -48.96 23.80 -13.74
C LYS A 114 -47.84 23.38 -12.78
N LEU A 115 -46.77 24.17 -12.74
CA LEU A 115 -45.75 24.16 -11.70
C LEU A 115 -46.39 24.61 -10.38
N PHE A 116 -46.15 23.87 -9.30
CA PHE A 116 -46.65 24.26 -7.97
C PHE A 116 -45.53 24.36 -6.93
N GLY A 117 -44.36 23.80 -7.23
CA GLY A 117 -43.20 23.91 -6.36
C GLY A 117 -41.96 23.31 -6.98
N PHE A 118 -40.84 23.47 -6.29
CA PHE A 118 -39.56 22.94 -6.69
C PHE A 118 -38.69 22.59 -5.48
N ALA A 119 -37.65 21.80 -5.73
CA ALA A 119 -36.53 21.56 -4.82
C ALA A 119 -35.23 21.72 -5.60
N PHE A 120 -34.11 21.89 -4.92
CA PHE A 120 -32.80 21.95 -5.56
C PHE A 120 -31.73 21.38 -4.63
N SER A 121 -30.54 21.11 -5.17
CA SER A 121 -29.38 20.69 -4.38
C SER A 121 -28.08 21.06 -5.11
N PRO A 122 -27.18 21.86 -4.51
CA PRO A 122 -25.85 22.09 -5.05
C PRO A 122 -25.04 20.78 -5.14
N LEU A 123 -24.25 20.61 -6.20
CA LEU A 123 -23.41 19.43 -6.36
C LEU A 123 -22.13 19.48 -5.52
N MET A 124 -21.74 20.66 -5.06
CA MET A 124 -20.54 20.89 -4.26
C MET A 124 -20.90 21.74 -3.05
N ARG A 125 -20.35 21.35 -1.89
CA ARG A 125 -20.49 22.05 -0.62
C ARG A 125 -19.55 23.25 -0.53
N ASP A 126 -19.76 24.09 0.47
CA ASP A 126 -18.93 25.28 0.72
C ASP A 126 -17.47 24.96 1.04
N ASP A 127 -17.21 23.80 1.66
CA ASP A 127 -15.85 23.30 1.91
C ASP A 127 -15.14 22.78 0.64
N GLY A 128 -15.87 22.71 -0.49
CA GLY A 128 -15.40 22.26 -1.78
C GLY A 128 -15.49 20.75 -2.01
N THR A 129 -15.96 19.97 -1.03
CA THR A 129 -16.28 18.55 -1.24
C THR A 129 -17.57 18.42 -2.05
N THR A 130 -17.75 17.30 -2.75
CA THR A 130 -18.99 17.05 -3.47
C THR A 130 -20.13 16.70 -2.51
N LEU A 131 -21.37 16.79 -3.00
CA LEU A 131 -22.54 16.22 -2.35
C LEU A 131 -22.25 14.78 -1.90
N SER A 132 -22.60 14.41 -0.66
CA SER A 132 -22.28 13.09 -0.09
C SER A 132 -23.12 11.98 -0.70
N ASP A 133 -22.58 10.77 -0.67
CA ASP A 133 -23.33 9.57 -0.99
C ASP A 133 -24.28 9.25 0.17
N ASP A 134 -25.54 9.68 0.04
CA ASP A 134 -26.57 9.50 1.07
C ASP A 134 -27.98 9.71 0.46
N ILE A 135 -29.00 9.49 1.29
CA ILE A 135 -30.38 9.90 1.04
C ILE A 135 -30.57 11.33 1.58
N HIS A 136 -30.88 12.26 0.69
CA HIS A 136 -31.08 13.67 0.99
C HIS A 136 -32.56 14.02 1.09
N GLU A 137 -33.00 14.54 2.23
CA GLU A 137 -34.32 15.16 2.38
C GLU A 137 -34.25 16.64 1.96
N LEU A 138 -34.76 16.93 0.77
CA LEU A 138 -34.79 18.26 0.20
C LEU A 138 -36.07 19.01 0.58
N TYR A 139 -35.93 20.31 0.77
CA TYR A 139 -37.04 21.22 1.01
C TYR A 139 -37.82 21.52 -0.26
N VAL A 140 -39.15 21.50 -0.13
CA VAL A 140 -40.07 21.86 -1.20
C VAL A 140 -40.46 23.33 -1.05
N TYR A 141 -40.11 24.13 -2.05
CA TYR A 141 -40.46 25.54 -2.15
C TYR A 141 -41.67 25.73 -3.05
N LYS A 142 -42.64 26.52 -2.60
CA LYS A 142 -43.83 26.86 -3.39
C LYS A 142 -43.47 27.82 -4.51
N CYS A 143 -44.02 27.59 -5.69
CA CYS A 143 -43.81 28.42 -6.86
C CYS A 143 -45.11 28.53 -7.66
N ASP A 144 -45.75 29.71 -7.58
CA ASP A 144 -47.03 29.98 -8.26
C ASP A 144 -46.86 30.76 -9.59
N GLU A 145 -45.72 31.43 -9.81
CA GLU A 145 -45.43 32.25 -10.99
C GLU A 145 -44.08 31.88 -11.64
N ASN A 146 -44.06 31.67 -12.97
CA ASN A 146 -42.85 31.26 -13.70
C ASN A 146 -41.85 32.41 -13.95
N SER A 147 -42.27 33.68 -13.86
CA SER A 147 -41.45 34.85 -14.23
C SER A 147 -40.29 35.10 -13.25
N THR A 148 -40.51 34.93 -11.94
CA THR A 148 -39.49 35.03 -10.90
C THR A 148 -38.60 33.79 -10.83
N PHE A 149 -39.13 32.63 -11.26
CA PHE A 149 -38.45 31.34 -11.20
C PHE A 149 -37.23 31.22 -12.14
N ASN A 150 -37.16 32.06 -13.18
CA ASN A 150 -36.01 32.11 -14.09
C ASN A 150 -34.76 32.80 -13.49
N ASN A 151 -34.89 33.51 -12.36
CA ASN A 151 -33.76 34.14 -11.69
C ASN A 151 -33.21 33.22 -10.59
N HIS A 152 -32.25 32.39 -10.97
CA HIS A 152 -31.66 31.34 -10.14
C HIS A 152 -31.02 31.85 -8.84
N ALA A 153 -30.47 33.07 -8.87
CA ALA A 153 -29.87 33.71 -7.69
C ALA A 153 -30.88 33.89 -6.54
N LEU A 154 -32.19 33.92 -6.84
CA LEU A 154 -33.23 34.11 -5.83
C LEU A 154 -33.47 32.88 -4.95
N TYR A 155 -33.15 31.68 -5.45
CA TYR A 155 -33.31 30.45 -4.65
C TYR A 155 -31.99 29.82 -4.22
N LEU A 156 -30.87 30.06 -4.92
CA LEU A 156 -29.58 29.44 -4.56
C LEU A 156 -29.05 29.88 -3.18
N GLY A 157 -29.50 31.03 -2.67
CA GLY A 157 -29.22 31.47 -1.29
C GLY A 157 -30.16 30.90 -0.23
N LEU A 158 -31.13 30.05 -0.59
CA LEU A 158 -32.06 29.43 0.34
C LEU A 158 -31.50 28.08 0.85
N PRO A 159 -31.86 27.64 2.06
CA PRO A 159 -31.48 26.30 2.52
C PRO A 159 -32.11 25.21 1.64
N CYS A 160 -31.33 24.23 1.17
CA CYS A 160 -31.90 23.16 0.37
C CYS A 160 -32.31 21.93 1.21
N CYS A 161 -31.69 21.76 2.38
CA CYS A 161 -31.94 20.67 3.33
C CYS A 161 -31.78 21.13 4.79
N LYS A 162 -31.85 20.18 5.72
CA LYS A 162 -31.74 20.46 7.17
C LYS A 162 -30.32 20.85 7.58
N GLU A 163 -29.28 20.28 6.96
CA GLU A 163 -27.89 20.59 7.31
C GLU A 163 -27.54 22.06 7.05
N ASP A 164 -28.09 22.65 5.99
CA ASP A 164 -27.83 24.05 5.60
C ASP A 164 -28.39 25.07 6.60
N TYR A 165 -29.40 24.70 7.39
CA TYR A 165 -30.06 25.62 8.33
C TYR A 165 -29.14 26.05 9.47
N ASN A 166 -28.13 25.23 9.81
CA ASN A 166 -27.14 25.57 10.83
C ASN A 166 -26.13 26.64 10.35
N GLY A 167 -26.02 26.87 9.03
CA GLY A 167 -25.11 27.85 8.43
C GLY A 167 -25.73 29.24 8.17
N CYS A 168 -27.07 29.35 8.20
CA CYS A 168 -27.78 30.60 7.88
C CYS A 168 -28.81 30.96 8.99
N PRO A 169 -28.38 31.61 10.10
CA PRO A 169 -29.27 31.93 11.21
C PRO A 169 -30.28 33.07 10.94
N ASN A 170 -30.12 33.83 9.85
CA ASN A 170 -30.94 35.01 9.54
C ASN A 170 -31.61 34.91 8.16
N ILE A 171 -32.57 34.00 8.02
CA ILE A 171 -33.44 33.96 6.83
C ILE A 171 -34.48 35.08 6.97
N PRO A 172 -34.52 36.08 6.06
CA PRO A 172 -35.51 37.15 6.12
C PRO A 172 -36.93 36.60 6.02
N SER A 173 -37.87 37.15 6.79
CA SER A 173 -39.29 36.76 6.73
C SER A 173 -39.99 37.08 5.40
N SER A 174 -39.32 37.81 4.50
CA SER A 174 -39.79 38.16 3.15
C SER A 174 -39.06 37.37 2.05
N LEU A 175 -38.90 36.05 2.22
CA LEU A 175 -38.36 35.20 1.13
C LEU A 175 -39.31 35.19 -0.07
N ILE A 176 -38.73 35.29 -1.27
CA ILE A 176 -39.47 35.23 -2.54
C ILE A 176 -40.13 33.86 -2.72
N PHE A 177 -39.45 32.79 -2.28
CA PHE A 177 -39.98 31.42 -2.28
C PHE A 177 -40.26 30.96 -0.85
N GLN A 178 -41.49 30.53 -0.59
CA GLN A 178 -41.89 30.02 0.71
C GLN A 178 -41.67 28.51 0.80
N ARG A 179 -40.91 28.07 1.81
CA ARG A 179 -40.72 26.64 2.12
C ARG A 179 -42.01 26.04 2.66
N SER A 180 -42.40 24.88 2.14
CA SER A 180 -43.47 24.05 2.67
C SER A 180 -42.99 23.27 3.90
N THR A 181 -43.72 23.34 5.01
CA THR A 181 -43.40 22.58 6.25
C THR A 181 -44.07 21.21 6.31
N LYS A 182 -44.86 20.88 5.30
CA LYS A 182 -45.70 19.67 5.25
C LYS A 182 -45.41 18.80 4.03
N GLU A 183 -44.47 19.22 3.20
CA GLU A 183 -44.09 18.52 1.99
C GLU A 183 -42.59 18.23 2.05
N SER A 184 -42.20 17.04 1.61
CA SER A 184 -40.83 16.58 1.62
C SER A 184 -40.51 15.83 0.33
N PHE A 185 -39.26 15.87 -0.08
CA PHE A 185 -38.80 15.23 -1.30
C PHE A 185 -37.43 14.60 -1.05
N PHE A 186 -37.26 13.35 -1.48
CA PHE A 186 -36.09 12.55 -1.19
C PHE A 186 -35.40 12.13 -2.49
N ILE A 187 -34.09 12.33 -2.51
CA ILE A 187 -33.20 11.78 -3.54
C ILE A 187 -32.10 10.97 -2.86
N SER A 188 -31.52 10.03 -3.57
CA SER A 188 -30.29 9.36 -3.15
C SER A 188 -29.19 9.62 -4.17
N THR A 189 -27.96 9.81 -3.73
CA THR A 189 -26.82 10.05 -4.64
C THR A 189 -25.68 9.09 -4.40
N GLN A 190 -24.95 8.76 -5.47
CA GLN A 190 -23.75 7.94 -5.42
C GLN A 190 -22.71 8.44 -6.43
N LEU A 191 -21.54 8.86 -5.97
CA LEU A 191 -20.48 9.43 -6.79
C LEU A 191 -19.38 8.41 -7.12
N SER A 192 -19.24 8.11 -8.40
CA SER A 192 -18.10 7.35 -8.95
C SER A 192 -17.12 8.29 -9.64
N SER A 193 -16.28 8.98 -8.87
CA SER A 193 -15.33 9.98 -9.40
C SER A 193 -13.88 9.70 -9.04
N THR A 194 -12.97 9.62 -10.00
CA THR A 194 -11.51 9.54 -9.77
C THR A 194 -10.85 10.90 -9.58
N LYS A 195 -11.63 11.99 -9.59
CA LYS A 195 -11.12 13.38 -9.56
C LYS A 195 -11.75 14.25 -8.47
N LEU A 196 -12.93 13.88 -7.97
CA LEU A 196 -13.64 14.62 -6.95
C LEU A 196 -13.84 13.75 -5.70
N THR A 197 -13.49 14.29 -4.54
CA THR A 197 -13.59 13.62 -3.25
C THR A 197 -14.72 14.20 -2.40
N GLN A 198 -15.32 13.33 -1.60
CA GLN A 198 -16.28 13.68 -0.55
C GLN A 198 -15.61 13.82 0.82
N ASN A 199 -14.31 13.52 0.91
CA ASN A 199 -13.55 13.58 2.15
C ASN A 199 -12.84 14.94 2.29
N VAL A 200 -13.22 15.68 3.34
CA VAL A 200 -12.72 17.04 3.60
C VAL A 200 -11.21 17.05 3.87
N ASP A 201 -10.69 16.05 4.58
CA ASP A 201 -9.27 15.97 4.92
C ASP A 201 -8.40 15.68 3.69
N LEU A 202 -8.86 14.77 2.82
CA LEU A 202 -8.20 14.51 1.55
C LEU A 202 -8.23 15.74 0.65
N LEU A 203 -9.37 16.43 0.55
CA LEU A 203 -9.46 17.65 -0.24
C LEU A 203 -8.53 18.74 0.28
N ALA A 204 -8.45 18.90 1.60
CA ALA A 204 -7.54 19.85 2.25
C ALA A 204 -6.08 19.52 1.96
N LEU A 205 -5.70 18.23 1.89
CA LEU A 205 -4.36 17.80 1.46
C LEU A 205 -4.12 18.19 0.00
N LEU A 206 -5.00 17.80 -0.91
CA LEU A 206 -4.84 18.08 -2.35
C LEU A 206 -4.82 19.59 -2.66
N LYS A 207 -5.46 20.40 -1.82
CA LYS A 207 -5.51 21.87 -1.92
C LYS A 207 -4.69 22.57 -0.84
N TRP A 208 -3.66 21.93 -0.28
CA TRP A 208 -2.93 22.43 0.88
C TRP A 208 -2.37 23.85 0.70
N LYS A 209 -2.04 24.26 -0.53
CA LYS A 209 -1.56 25.62 -0.85
C LYS A 209 -2.56 26.73 -0.51
N ALA A 210 -3.86 26.42 -0.41
CA ALA A 210 -4.87 27.37 0.04
C ALA A 210 -4.84 27.58 1.57
N PHE A 211 -4.21 26.67 2.32
CA PHE A 211 -4.17 26.66 3.79
C PHE A 211 -2.77 26.30 4.33
N PRO A 212 -1.71 27.05 3.98
CA PRO A 212 -0.33 26.67 4.28
C PRO A 212 -0.03 26.56 5.79
N ASP A 213 -0.72 27.35 6.61
CA ASP A 213 -0.54 27.31 8.08
C ASP A 213 -1.09 26.04 8.73
N ARG A 214 -1.95 25.28 8.01
CA ARG A 214 -2.63 24.09 8.53
C ARG A 214 -2.02 22.76 8.05
N ILE A 215 -0.93 22.80 7.27
CA ILE A 215 -0.35 21.60 6.64
C ILE A 215 0.00 20.51 7.67
N MET A 216 0.57 20.89 8.82
CA MET A 216 0.96 19.92 9.85
C MET A 216 -0.26 19.14 10.37
N ASP A 217 -1.37 19.84 10.62
CA ASP A 217 -2.62 19.20 11.03
C ASP A 217 -3.22 18.36 9.90
N ILE A 218 -3.15 18.83 8.66
CA ILE A 218 -3.65 18.12 7.47
C ILE A 218 -2.90 16.78 7.29
N LEU A 219 -1.57 16.80 7.37
CA LEU A 219 -0.74 15.59 7.30
C LEU A 219 -1.05 14.62 8.45
N GLY A 220 -1.29 15.15 9.66
CA GLY A 220 -1.73 14.34 10.81
C GLY A 220 -3.10 13.69 10.59
N ARG A 221 -4.03 14.38 9.91
CA ARG A 221 -5.38 13.86 9.63
C ARG A 221 -5.43 12.83 8.51
N LEU A 222 -4.45 12.78 7.61
CA LEU A 222 -4.41 11.81 6.50
C LEU A 222 -4.58 10.35 6.96
N ARG A 223 -4.09 10.00 8.16
CA ARG A 223 -4.22 8.64 8.73
C ARG A 223 -5.67 8.23 9.07
N HIS A 224 -6.57 9.20 9.14
CA HIS A 224 -7.99 8.98 9.41
C HIS A 224 -8.82 8.88 8.11
N VAL A 225 -8.21 9.15 6.95
CA VAL A 225 -8.86 8.99 5.66
C VAL A 225 -9.04 7.50 5.37
N SER A 226 -10.21 7.13 4.86
CA SER A 226 -10.52 5.73 4.55
C SER A 226 -9.59 5.19 3.46
N GLY A 227 -9.20 3.92 3.58
CA GLY A 227 -8.31 3.30 2.60
C GLY A 227 -8.86 3.31 1.18
N GLU A 228 -10.19 3.27 1.02
CA GLU A 228 -10.88 3.36 -0.28
C GLU A 228 -10.64 4.72 -0.97
N GLU A 229 -10.68 5.82 -0.23
CA GLU A 229 -10.34 7.14 -0.78
C GLU A 229 -8.83 7.26 -1.05
N ILE A 230 -7.97 6.69 -0.19
CA ILE A 230 -6.51 6.69 -0.42
C ILE A 230 -6.15 5.97 -1.73
N VAL A 231 -6.66 4.76 -1.96
CA VAL A 231 -6.29 3.99 -3.18
C VAL A 231 -6.84 4.61 -4.46
N LYS A 232 -7.99 5.29 -4.37
CA LYS A 232 -8.64 6.00 -5.47
C LYS A 232 -7.87 7.25 -5.92
N PHE A 233 -7.24 7.96 -4.97
CA PHE A 233 -6.44 9.16 -5.21
C PHE A 233 -4.95 8.94 -4.98
N LEU A 234 -4.47 7.69 -5.05
CA LEU A 234 -3.12 7.31 -4.62
C LEU A 234 -2.04 8.16 -5.29
N GLN A 235 -2.12 8.33 -6.62
CA GLN A 235 -1.18 9.15 -7.37
C GLN A 235 -1.22 10.62 -6.92
N ASP A 236 -2.40 11.24 -6.91
CA ASP A 236 -2.55 12.66 -6.55
C ASP A 236 -2.08 12.93 -5.12
N ILE A 237 -2.31 11.99 -4.20
CA ILE A 237 -1.82 12.04 -2.81
C ILE A 237 -0.28 12.00 -2.78
N LEU A 238 0.34 11.03 -3.46
CA LEU A 238 1.80 10.89 -3.48
C LEU A 238 2.47 12.11 -4.12
N ASP A 239 1.96 12.58 -5.26
CA ASP A 239 2.44 13.81 -5.92
C ASP A 239 2.37 14.99 -4.94
N THR A 240 1.25 15.14 -4.24
CA THR A 240 1.06 16.19 -3.23
C THR A 240 2.04 16.08 -2.08
N LEU A 241 2.27 14.87 -1.55
CA LEU A 241 3.19 14.63 -0.44
C LEU A 241 4.64 15.01 -0.80
N PHE A 242 5.10 14.67 -2.00
CA PHE A 242 6.45 15.03 -2.44
C PHE A 242 6.58 16.52 -2.80
N VAL A 243 5.52 17.15 -3.30
CA VAL A 243 5.49 18.62 -3.45
C VAL A 243 5.57 19.33 -2.10
N ILE A 244 4.92 18.81 -1.04
CA ILE A 244 5.05 19.34 0.33
C ILE A 244 6.48 19.11 0.87
N LEU A 245 7.08 17.96 0.57
CA LEU A 245 8.45 17.64 0.97
C LEU A 245 9.47 18.63 0.38
N ASP A 246 9.30 18.97 -0.89
CA ASP A 246 10.16 19.90 -1.63
C ASP A 246 9.95 21.36 -1.19
N ASP A 247 8.75 21.73 -0.72
CA ASP A 247 8.43 23.08 -0.24
C ASP A 247 9.21 23.44 1.03
N ASN A 248 9.21 22.54 2.02
CA ASN A 248 9.99 22.71 3.24
C ASN A 248 10.32 21.37 3.90
N THR A 249 11.46 20.81 3.51
CA THR A 249 11.94 19.51 3.98
C THR A 249 12.15 19.48 5.50
N GLU A 250 12.70 20.54 6.09
CA GLU A 250 12.96 20.60 7.54
C GLU A 250 11.67 20.58 8.36
N LYS A 251 10.65 21.31 7.91
CA LYS A 251 9.39 21.45 8.63
C LYS A 251 8.47 20.24 8.43
N TYR A 252 8.40 19.69 7.22
CA TYR A 252 7.40 18.70 6.85
C TYR A 252 7.97 17.28 6.64
N GLY A 253 9.29 17.11 6.54
CA GLY A 253 9.93 15.87 6.14
C GLY A 253 9.50 14.64 6.93
N LEU A 254 9.51 14.73 8.26
CA LEU A 254 9.09 13.63 9.13
C LEU A 254 7.60 13.28 8.99
N LEU A 255 6.73 14.27 8.79
CA LEU A 255 5.29 14.04 8.63
C LEU A 255 4.98 13.41 7.27
N VAL A 256 5.63 13.88 6.20
CA VAL A 256 5.54 13.27 4.87
C VAL A 256 6.04 11.83 4.91
N PHE A 257 7.19 11.57 5.55
CA PHE A 257 7.71 10.22 5.74
C PHE A 257 6.71 9.30 6.44
N GLN A 258 6.09 9.77 7.54
CA GLN A 258 5.08 9.00 8.25
C GLN A 258 3.82 8.75 7.41
N SER A 259 3.41 9.71 6.58
CA SER A 259 2.30 9.53 5.64
C SER A 259 2.61 8.50 4.57
N LEU A 260 3.84 8.48 4.04
CA LEU A 260 4.28 7.44 3.10
C LEU A 260 4.27 6.06 3.75
N VAL A 261 4.79 5.92 4.97
CA VAL A 261 4.76 4.65 5.73
C VAL A 261 3.32 4.16 5.90
N PHE A 262 2.40 5.06 6.28
CA PHE A 262 0.98 4.73 6.41
C PHE A 262 0.37 4.21 5.10
N ILE A 263 0.59 4.93 3.99
CA ILE A 263 0.06 4.53 2.67
C ILE A 263 0.66 3.19 2.23
N ILE A 264 1.97 2.99 2.42
CA ILE A 264 2.63 1.73 2.04
C ILE A 264 2.04 0.57 2.84
N ASN A 265 1.87 0.69 4.16
CA ASN A 265 1.30 -0.38 4.97
C ASN A 265 -0.18 -0.63 4.68
N LEU A 266 -0.94 0.41 4.31
CA LEU A 266 -2.31 0.25 3.81
C LEU A 266 -2.34 -0.68 2.58
N LEU A 267 -1.42 -0.51 1.62
CA LEU A 267 -1.33 -1.36 0.42
C LEU A 267 -0.79 -2.77 0.70
N ARG A 268 -0.37 -3.07 1.93
CA ARG A 268 -0.02 -4.42 2.34
C ARG A 268 -1.21 -5.23 2.83
N ASP A 269 -2.30 -4.57 3.21
CA ASP A 269 -3.54 -5.22 3.60
C ASP A 269 -4.13 -6.03 2.43
N ILE A 270 -4.66 -7.22 2.73
CA ILE A 270 -5.33 -8.11 1.77
C ILE A 270 -6.51 -7.42 1.08
N LYS A 271 -7.11 -6.40 1.68
CA LYS A 271 -8.15 -5.58 1.03
C LYS A 271 -7.60 -4.74 -0.13
N TYR A 272 -6.35 -4.28 -0.06
CA TYR A 272 -5.79 -3.30 -0.99
C TYR A 272 -4.58 -3.79 -1.79
N PHE A 273 -4.14 -5.04 -1.62
CA PHE A 273 -2.92 -5.56 -2.28
C PHE A 273 -2.95 -5.47 -3.81
N HIS A 274 -4.13 -5.50 -4.44
CA HIS A 274 -4.29 -5.34 -5.89
C HIS A 274 -3.87 -3.95 -6.41
N PHE A 275 -3.67 -2.96 -5.53
CA PHE A 275 -3.16 -1.63 -5.88
C PHE A 275 -1.63 -1.52 -5.83
N ARG A 276 -0.90 -2.56 -5.40
CA ARG A 276 0.58 -2.57 -5.45
C ARG A 276 1.14 -2.30 -6.85
N PRO A 277 0.64 -2.91 -7.94
CA PRO A 277 1.09 -2.58 -9.29
C PRO A 277 0.89 -1.11 -9.67
N VAL A 278 -0.10 -0.42 -9.08
CA VAL A 278 -0.33 1.02 -9.28
C VAL A 278 0.78 1.83 -8.61
N MET A 279 1.16 1.47 -7.38
CA MET A 279 2.32 2.06 -6.68
C MET A 279 3.63 1.83 -7.45
N ASP A 280 3.88 0.61 -7.92
CA ASP A 280 5.07 0.29 -8.72
C ASP A 280 5.10 1.11 -10.03
N THR A 281 3.97 1.22 -10.72
CA THR A 281 3.84 2.04 -11.94
C THR A 281 4.08 3.53 -11.65
N TYR A 282 3.54 4.04 -10.54
CA TYR A 282 3.75 5.42 -10.11
C TYR A 282 5.24 5.69 -9.89
N ILE A 283 5.93 4.86 -9.11
CA ILE A 283 7.36 5.02 -8.83
C ILE A 283 8.16 5.01 -10.14
N GLN A 284 7.88 4.06 -11.04
CA GLN A 284 8.67 3.91 -12.27
C GLN A 284 8.41 5.01 -13.31
N LYS A 285 7.16 5.50 -13.44
CA LYS A 285 6.74 6.33 -14.58
C LYS A 285 6.31 7.75 -14.23
N HIS A 286 5.82 8.00 -13.01
CA HIS A 286 5.17 9.27 -12.66
C HIS A 286 5.92 10.06 -11.58
N PHE A 287 6.56 9.35 -10.65
CA PHE A 287 7.31 9.98 -9.57
C PHE A 287 8.42 10.90 -10.11
N ALA A 288 8.44 12.15 -9.63
CA ALA A 288 9.35 13.19 -10.09
C ALA A 288 10.21 13.84 -8.97
N GLY A 289 10.14 13.33 -7.73
CA GLY A 289 10.84 13.89 -6.58
C GLY A 289 12.34 13.55 -6.58
N ALA A 290 13.16 14.32 -7.29
CA ALA A 290 14.61 14.06 -7.42
C ALA A 290 15.41 14.27 -6.12
N LEU A 291 14.95 15.11 -5.20
CA LEU A 291 15.66 15.40 -3.94
C LEU A 291 15.14 14.60 -2.74
N ALA A 292 14.04 13.86 -2.91
CA ALA A 292 13.37 13.14 -1.83
C ALA A 292 14.27 12.10 -1.13
N TYR A 293 15.21 11.46 -1.85
CA TYR A 293 16.10 10.45 -1.28
C TYR A 293 16.85 10.94 -0.04
N LYS A 294 17.26 12.21 0.00
CA LYS A 294 18.02 12.79 1.11
C LYS A 294 17.22 12.70 2.41
N GLU A 295 15.98 13.15 2.36
CA GLU A 295 15.11 13.18 3.53
C GLU A 295 14.60 11.79 3.91
N LEU A 296 14.32 10.93 2.93
CA LEU A 296 13.89 9.55 3.20
C LEU A 296 15.00 8.74 3.89
N ILE A 297 16.26 8.85 3.44
CA ILE A 297 17.40 8.21 4.11
C ILE A 297 17.60 8.79 5.51
N ARG A 298 17.55 10.12 5.65
CA ARG A 298 17.68 10.81 6.94
C ARG A 298 16.62 10.33 7.94
N CYS A 299 15.37 10.24 7.52
CA CYS A 299 14.25 9.76 8.35
C CYS A 299 14.42 8.29 8.74
N LEU A 300 14.81 7.41 7.80
CA LEU A 300 15.09 6.00 8.10
C LEU A 300 16.22 5.85 9.11
N LYS A 301 17.32 6.59 8.93
CA LYS A 301 18.45 6.58 9.87
C LYS A 301 18.01 7.05 11.26
N TRP A 302 17.27 8.17 11.32
CA TRP A 302 16.73 8.68 12.58
C TRP A 302 15.83 7.65 13.28
N TYR A 303 15.01 6.88 12.54
CA TYR A 303 14.19 5.81 13.10
C TYR A 303 15.04 4.67 13.70
N MET A 304 16.16 4.32 13.07
CA MET A 304 17.09 3.32 13.62
C MET A 304 17.81 3.84 14.86
N ASP A 305 18.27 5.09 14.84
CA ASP A 305 18.93 5.71 16.00
C ASP A 305 17.96 5.80 17.20
N CYS A 306 16.70 6.22 16.99
CA CYS A 306 15.66 6.21 18.03
C CYS A 306 15.25 4.80 18.48
N SER A 307 15.41 3.80 17.62
CA SER A 307 15.09 2.41 17.99
C SER A 307 15.98 1.92 19.11
N ALA A 308 17.26 2.30 19.09
CA ALA A 308 18.22 1.98 20.14
C ALA A 308 17.89 2.62 21.49
N GLU A 309 17.15 3.75 21.48
CA GLU A 309 16.69 4.46 22.67
C GLU A 309 15.31 3.99 23.16
N LEU A 310 14.69 2.99 22.52
CA LEU A 310 13.35 2.47 22.82
C LEU A 310 12.21 3.50 22.65
N ILE A 311 12.40 4.52 21.80
CA ILE A 311 11.44 5.60 21.56
C ILE A 311 10.55 5.29 20.34
N ARG A 312 9.23 5.48 20.45
CA ARG A 312 8.26 5.39 19.33
C ARG A 312 8.32 4.07 18.52
N GLN A 313 8.52 2.95 19.20
CA GLN A 313 8.74 1.64 18.58
C GLN A 313 7.67 1.22 17.57
N ASP A 314 6.39 1.48 17.82
CA ASP A 314 5.31 1.11 16.89
C ASP A 314 5.49 1.77 15.52
N HIS A 315 5.81 3.07 15.48
CA HIS A 315 6.06 3.78 14.23
C HIS A 315 7.31 3.29 13.51
N ILE A 316 8.33 2.88 14.27
CA ILE A 316 9.56 2.34 13.71
C ILE A 316 9.28 0.98 13.06
N GLN A 317 8.55 0.11 13.75
CA GLN A 317 8.14 -1.19 13.20
C GLN A 317 7.32 -1.04 11.92
N GLU A 318 6.39 -0.07 11.89
CA GLU A 318 5.63 0.25 10.68
C GLU A 318 6.53 0.71 9.52
N ALA A 319 7.56 1.53 9.79
CA ALA A 319 8.51 1.92 8.76
C ALA A 319 9.35 0.74 8.25
N MET A 320 9.78 -0.17 9.14
CA MET A 320 10.52 -1.38 8.75
C MET A 320 9.67 -2.30 7.89
N ARG A 321 8.39 -2.39 8.21
CA ARG A 321 7.37 -3.09 7.42
C ARG A 321 7.14 -2.48 6.01
N ALA A 322 7.47 -1.20 5.84
CA ALA A 322 7.36 -0.46 4.58
C ALA A 322 8.69 -0.37 3.80
N LEU A 323 9.76 -1.02 4.28
CA LEU A 323 11.14 -0.78 3.83
C LEU A 323 11.35 -1.01 2.32
N GLU A 324 10.68 -2.01 1.73
CA GLU A 324 10.72 -2.28 0.28
C GLU A 324 10.37 -1.03 -0.54
N TYR A 325 9.19 -0.46 -0.34
CA TYR A 325 8.73 0.70 -1.09
C TYR A 325 9.50 1.97 -0.73
N LEU A 326 9.94 2.12 0.52
CA LEU A 326 10.80 3.23 0.91
C LEU A 326 12.12 3.21 0.12
N PHE A 327 12.75 2.04 -0.02
CA PHE A 327 13.95 1.90 -0.86
C PHE A 327 13.67 2.09 -2.34
N LYS A 328 12.52 1.64 -2.87
CA LYS A 328 12.09 1.94 -4.24
C LYS A 328 12.01 3.45 -4.48
N PHE A 329 11.44 4.22 -3.56
CA PHE A 329 11.41 5.69 -3.65
C PHE A 329 12.81 6.32 -3.55
N ILE A 330 13.64 5.87 -2.60
CA ILE A 330 15.02 6.37 -2.43
C ILE A 330 15.84 6.17 -3.70
N VAL A 331 15.84 4.96 -4.26
CA VAL A 331 16.62 4.61 -5.45
C VAL A 331 16.10 5.35 -6.67
N GLN A 332 14.77 5.38 -6.89
CA GLN A 332 14.21 6.12 -8.01
C GLN A 332 14.49 7.63 -7.92
N SER A 333 14.38 8.21 -6.73
CA SER A 333 14.72 9.61 -6.48
C SER A 333 16.19 9.90 -6.82
N ARG A 334 17.12 9.03 -6.39
CA ARG A 334 18.55 9.13 -6.74
C ARG A 334 18.80 8.99 -8.24
N ILE A 335 18.15 8.06 -8.92
CA ILE A 335 18.25 7.88 -10.37
C ILE A 335 17.83 9.16 -11.10
N LEU A 336 16.70 9.76 -10.70
CA LEU A 336 16.21 11.02 -11.28
C LEU A 336 17.22 12.16 -11.07
N TYR A 337 17.75 12.31 -9.86
CA TYR A 337 18.74 13.34 -9.56
C TYR A 337 20.05 13.14 -10.33
N SER A 338 20.55 11.90 -10.40
CA SER A 338 21.77 11.58 -11.14
C SER A 338 21.63 11.89 -12.62
N ARG A 339 20.47 11.58 -13.22
CA ARG A 339 20.15 11.96 -14.61
C ARG A 339 20.11 13.47 -14.81
N ALA A 340 19.54 14.22 -13.87
CA ALA A 340 19.42 15.68 -13.98
C ALA A 340 20.76 16.42 -13.75
N THR A 341 21.67 15.83 -12.97
CA THR A 341 22.91 16.48 -12.51
C THR A 341 24.19 15.86 -13.06
N CYS A 342 24.10 14.87 -13.95
CA CYS A 342 25.25 14.09 -14.42
C CYS A 342 26.04 13.42 -13.28
N GLY A 343 25.34 12.88 -12.29
CA GLY A 343 25.94 12.10 -11.20
C GLY A 343 26.56 12.90 -10.05
N MET A 344 26.19 14.18 -9.87
CA MET A 344 26.65 14.95 -8.70
C MET A 344 26.26 14.28 -7.38
N GLU A 345 27.02 14.56 -6.33
CA GLU A 345 26.78 14.10 -4.96
C GLU A 345 26.74 12.57 -4.78
N GLU A 346 27.37 11.81 -5.67
CA GLU A 346 27.43 10.34 -5.59
C GLU A 346 28.06 9.88 -4.26
N GLU A 347 29.20 10.44 -3.87
CA GLU A 347 29.88 10.08 -2.62
C GLU A 347 29.01 10.35 -1.37
N GLN A 348 28.27 11.47 -1.37
CA GLN A 348 27.40 11.84 -0.24
C GLN A 348 26.19 10.90 -0.14
N PHE A 349 25.61 10.52 -1.28
CA PHE A 349 24.56 9.49 -1.31
C PHE A 349 25.08 8.17 -0.76
N ARG A 350 26.25 7.72 -1.22
CA ARG A 350 26.88 6.47 -0.78
C ARG A 350 27.21 6.49 0.72
N SER A 351 27.76 7.59 1.23
CA SER A 351 28.01 7.79 2.67
C SER A 351 26.71 7.69 3.47
N SER A 352 25.64 8.34 2.99
CA SER A 352 24.33 8.33 3.67
C SER A 352 23.75 6.92 3.77
N ILE A 353 23.88 6.09 2.73
CA ILE A 353 23.47 4.68 2.76
C ILE A 353 24.38 3.88 3.71
N GLN A 354 25.70 4.08 3.68
CA GLN A 354 26.61 3.40 4.59
C GLN A 354 26.30 3.71 6.06
N GLU A 355 26.04 4.97 6.39
CA GLU A 355 25.63 5.40 7.73
C GLU A 355 24.29 4.79 8.15
N LEU A 356 23.31 4.73 7.26
CA LEU A 356 22.05 4.03 7.52
C LEU A 356 22.29 2.55 7.86
N PHE A 357 23.14 1.87 7.10
CA PHE A 357 23.49 0.47 7.36
C PHE A 357 24.26 0.29 8.67
N GLN A 358 25.07 1.27 9.09
CA GLN A 358 25.70 1.26 10.41
C GLN A 358 24.64 1.33 11.52
N SER A 359 23.64 2.22 11.40
CA SER A 359 22.53 2.29 12.37
C SER A 359 21.70 1.01 12.40
N ILE A 360 21.41 0.41 11.23
CA ILE A 360 20.72 -0.89 11.12
C ILE A 360 21.50 -2.00 11.86
N ARG A 361 22.81 -2.10 11.60
CA ARG A 361 23.69 -3.08 12.25
C ARG A 361 23.75 -2.89 13.76
N PHE A 362 23.80 -1.63 14.21
CA PHE A 362 23.78 -1.31 15.63
C PHE A 362 22.48 -1.82 16.29
N VAL A 363 21.31 -1.50 15.74
CA VAL A 363 20.01 -1.97 16.25
C VAL A 363 19.94 -3.51 16.30
N LEU A 364 20.41 -4.21 15.27
CA LEU A 364 20.43 -5.67 15.25
C LEU A 364 21.42 -6.29 16.25
N SER A 365 22.48 -5.56 16.63
CA SER A 365 23.46 -6.03 17.62
C SER A 365 23.00 -5.90 19.07
N LEU A 366 21.94 -5.12 19.33
CA LEU A 366 21.42 -4.90 20.68
C LEU A 366 20.81 -6.18 21.26
N ASP A 367 21.05 -6.40 22.56
CA ASP A 367 20.46 -7.51 23.31
C ASP A 367 18.98 -7.25 23.60
N SER A 368 18.11 -7.96 22.89
CA SER A 368 16.66 -7.82 22.97
C SER A 368 15.98 -8.77 23.97
N ARG A 369 16.73 -9.59 24.71
CA ARG A 369 16.16 -10.59 25.65
C ARG A 369 15.26 -9.97 26.73
N ASN A 370 15.51 -8.72 27.10
CA ASN A 370 14.75 -7.99 28.11
C ASN A 370 13.80 -6.93 27.52
N SER A 371 13.65 -6.86 26.19
CA SER A 371 12.83 -5.86 25.52
C SER A 371 12.05 -6.45 24.34
N GLU A 372 10.78 -6.77 24.60
CA GLU A 372 9.87 -7.33 23.60
C GLU A 372 9.64 -6.35 22.42
N THR A 373 9.57 -5.04 22.70
CA THR A 373 9.40 -4.02 21.67
C THR A 373 10.59 -3.92 20.72
N LEU A 374 11.83 -4.01 21.24
CA LEU A 374 13.03 -4.09 20.42
C LEU A 374 13.07 -5.38 19.60
N LEU A 375 12.68 -6.51 20.20
CA LEU A 375 12.57 -7.80 19.51
C LEU A 375 11.64 -7.70 18.29
N PHE A 376 10.48 -7.07 18.43
CA PHE A 376 9.55 -6.86 17.32
C PHE A 376 10.11 -5.93 16.23
N THR A 377 10.87 -4.90 16.61
CA THR A 377 11.52 -4.01 15.65
C THR A 377 12.62 -4.71 14.86
N GLN A 378 13.50 -5.45 15.53
CA GLN A 378 14.52 -6.30 14.90
C GLN A 378 13.85 -7.33 13.96
N ALA A 379 12.75 -7.96 14.39
CA ALA A 379 12.03 -8.92 13.58
C ALA A 379 11.37 -8.29 12.34
N ALA A 380 10.77 -7.11 12.47
CA ALA A 380 10.17 -6.37 11.34
C ALA A 380 11.22 -5.97 10.30
N LEU A 381 12.40 -5.53 10.77
CA LEU A 381 13.55 -5.21 9.94
C LEU A 381 14.07 -6.45 9.20
N LEU A 382 14.37 -7.54 9.89
CA LEU A 382 14.89 -8.77 9.28
C LEU A 382 13.93 -9.39 8.26
N ASN A 383 12.61 -9.31 8.49
CA ASN A 383 11.61 -9.79 7.55
C ASN A 383 11.57 -8.99 6.24
N SER A 384 11.90 -7.69 6.30
CA SER A 384 11.82 -6.79 5.15
C SER A 384 13.19 -6.52 4.52
N PHE A 385 14.27 -6.93 5.17
CA PHE A 385 15.62 -6.68 4.69
C PHE A 385 15.95 -7.37 3.36
N PRO A 386 15.59 -8.64 3.10
CA PRO A 386 15.86 -9.26 1.79
C PRO A 386 15.15 -8.59 0.61
N THR A 387 14.07 -7.84 0.86
CA THR A 387 13.26 -7.23 -0.20
C THR A 387 13.87 -5.95 -0.76
N ILE A 388 15.00 -5.46 -0.22
CA ILE A 388 15.67 -4.24 -0.73
C ILE A 388 16.89 -4.53 -1.61
N PHE A 389 17.24 -5.80 -1.82
CA PHE A 389 18.49 -6.17 -2.50
C PHE A 389 18.46 -5.77 -3.97
N ASP A 390 17.33 -5.94 -4.66
CA ASP A 390 17.18 -5.57 -6.07
C ASP A 390 17.21 -4.04 -6.26
N GLU A 391 16.72 -3.27 -5.29
CA GLU A 391 16.83 -1.81 -5.27
C GLU A 391 18.29 -1.38 -5.10
N LEU A 392 19.03 -2.00 -4.17
CA LEU A 392 20.45 -1.69 -3.96
C LEU A 392 21.30 -2.06 -5.19
N LEU A 393 21.02 -3.19 -5.84
CA LEU A 393 21.71 -3.65 -7.05
C LEU A 393 21.55 -2.70 -8.25
N GLN A 394 20.61 -1.75 -8.21
CA GLN A 394 20.49 -0.72 -9.24
C GLN A 394 21.53 0.40 -9.11
N MET A 395 22.12 0.59 -7.91
CA MET A 395 23.00 1.72 -7.59
C MET A 395 24.38 1.31 -7.03
N PHE A 396 24.51 0.06 -6.60
CA PHE A 396 25.74 -0.49 -6.02
C PHE A 396 26.17 -1.75 -6.79
N THR A 397 27.46 -2.06 -6.73
CA THR A 397 27.96 -3.31 -7.33
C THR A 397 27.47 -4.52 -6.52
N VAL A 398 27.45 -5.70 -7.15
CA VAL A 398 27.09 -6.96 -6.48
C VAL A 398 27.93 -7.18 -5.22
N GLN A 399 29.24 -6.91 -5.29
CA GLN A 399 30.16 -7.00 -4.15
C GLN A 399 29.76 -6.04 -3.01
N GLU A 400 29.41 -4.80 -3.32
CA GLU A 400 29.02 -3.81 -2.30
C GLU A 400 27.71 -4.19 -1.62
N VAL A 401 26.71 -4.66 -2.38
CA VAL A 401 25.45 -5.16 -1.82
C VAL A 401 25.70 -6.40 -0.94
N ALA A 402 26.56 -7.32 -1.39
CA ALA A 402 26.95 -8.48 -0.60
C ALA A 402 27.64 -8.08 0.72
N GLU A 403 28.50 -7.05 0.71
CA GLU A 403 29.14 -6.53 1.92
C GLU A 403 28.15 -5.85 2.88
N PHE A 404 27.15 -5.15 2.35
CA PHE A 404 26.05 -4.62 3.15
C PHE A 404 25.32 -5.74 3.88
N VAL A 405 24.88 -6.75 3.13
CA VAL A 405 24.16 -7.92 3.65
C VAL A 405 25.01 -8.74 4.61
N ARG A 406 26.29 -9.00 4.29
CA ARG A 406 27.22 -9.73 5.16
C ARG A 406 27.34 -9.04 6.52
N GLY A 407 27.57 -7.73 6.54
CA GLY A 407 27.71 -6.99 7.79
C GLY A 407 26.41 -6.93 8.59
N THR A 408 25.25 -6.83 7.92
CA THR A 408 23.93 -6.85 8.59
C THR A 408 23.62 -8.22 9.19
N LEU A 409 23.89 -9.31 8.46
CA LEU A 409 23.68 -10.64 9.00
C LEU A 409 24.70 -10.97 10.10
N GLY A 410 25.92 -10.46 9.98
CA GLY A 410 27.00 -10.64 10.95
C GLY A 410 26.81 -9.85 12.25
N SER A 411 26.03 -8.77 12.24
CA SER A 411 25.72 -7.99 13.46
C SER A 411 24.70 -8.66 14.36
N MET A 412 23.95 -9.67 13.87
CA MET A 412 23.00 -10.41 14.68
C MET A 412 23.74 -11.23 15.76
N PRO A 413 23.24 -11.31 17.01
CA PRO A 413 23.89 -12.09 18.05
C PRO A 413 24.03 -13.56 17.66
N SER A 414 25.15 -14.16 18.07
CA SER A 414 25.44 -15.61 17.90
C SER A 414 24.77 -16.47 18.97
N THR A 415 24.01 -15.86 19.89
CA THR A 415 23.16 -16.59 20.85
C THR A 415 21.90 -17.06 20.16
N VAL A 416 21.74 -18.37 20.03
CA VAL A 416 20.43 -19.01 19.83
C VAL A 416 19.75 -19.03 21.21
N HIS A 417 18.41 -18.88 21.29
CA HIS A 417 17.61 -18.63 22.51
C HIS A 417 17.29 -17.16 22.87
N ILE A 418 17.30 -16.22 21.91
CA ILE A 418 16.84 -14.83 22.16
C ILE A 418 15.30 -14.77 22.38
N GLY A 419 14.62 -15.82 21.93
CA GLY A 419 13.18 -16.05 21.98
C GLY A 419 12.82 -16.92 20.78
N GLN A 420 12.02 -17.99 20.94
CA GLN A 420 11.77 -18.98 19.87
C GLN A 420 11.30 -18.33 18.55
N SER A 421 10.65 -17.17 18.59
CA SER A 421 10.23 -16.41 17.41
C SER A 421 11.38 -15.72 16.65
N MET A 422 12.43 -15.25 17.32
CA MET A 422 13.52 -14.50 16.69
C MET A 422 14.48 -15.41 15.92
N ASP A 423 14.78 -16.59 16.46
CA ASP A 423 15.58 -17.61 15.78
C ASP A 423 14.96 -18.00 14.43
N VAL A 424 13.63 -18.14 14.40
CA VAL A 424 12.86 -18.40 13.16
C VAL A 424 12.95 -17.21 12.20
N VAL A 425 12.73 -15.98 12.66
CA VAL A 425 12.78 -14.78 11.79
C VAL A 425 14.17 -14.57 11.19
N LYS A 426 15.22 -14.80 11.98
CA LYS A 426 16.61 -14.77 11.53
C LYS A 426 16.86 -15.78 10.41
N LEU A 427 16.49 -17.04 10.63
CA LEU A 427 16.66 -18.09 9.62
C LEU A 427 15.80 -17.84 8.36
N GLN A 428 14.59 -17.28 8.51
CA GLN A 428 13.77 -16.88 7.37
C GLN A 428 14.40 -15.75 6.55
N SER A 429 15.04 -14.77 7.21
CA SER A 429 15.78 -13.70 6.54
C SER A 429 16.99 -14.27 5.76
N ILE A 430 17.70 -15.22 6.37
CA ILE A 430 18.81 -15.95 5.72
C ILE A 430 18.29 -16.76 4.52
N ALA A 431 17.18 -17.50 4.67
CA ALA A 431 16.56 -18.27 3.60
C ALA A 431 16.23 -17.38 2.39
N ARG A 432 15.54 -16.26 2.63
CA ARG A 432 15.23 -15.30 1.57
C ARG A 432 16.46 -14.63 0.97
N THR A 433 17.55 -14.50 1.73
CA THR A 433 18.84 -14.04 1.20
C THR A 433 19.42 -15.05 0.23
N VAL A 434 19.42 -16.34 0.58
CA VAL A 434 19.88 -17.43 -0.29
C VAL A 434 19.01 -17.56 -1.54
N ASP A 435 17.70 -17.37 -1.42
CA ASP A 435 16.77 -17.44 -2.55
C ASP A 435 16.76 -16.16 -3.42
N SER A 436 17.46 -15.11 -3.01
CA SER A 436 17.48 -13.82 -3.72
C SER A 436 18.38 -13.85 -4.96
N ARG A 437 18.13 -12.91 -5.89
CA ARG A 437 19.01 -12.66 -7.04
C ARG A 437 20.43 -12.32 -6.62
N LEU A 438 20.63 -11.71 -5.45
CA LEU A 438 21.97 -11.40 -4.95
C LEU A 438 22.81 -12.68 -4.80
N PHE A 439 22.23 -13.78 -4.34
CA PHE A 439 22.97 -15.03 -4.10
C PHE A 439 23.21 -15.87 -5.37
N SER A 440 22.61 -15.51 -6.51
CA SER A 440 22.88 -16.20 -7.78
C SER A 440 24.24 -15.82 -8.39
N PHE A 441 24.81 -14.69 -8.00
CA PHE A 441 26.15 -14.27 -8.44
C PHE A 441 27.25 -15.01 -7.63
N SER A 442 28.31 -15.47 -8.30
CA SER A 442 29.41 -16.18 -7.63
C SER A 442 30.22 -15.28 -6.68
N GLU A 443 30.47 -14.03 -7.09
CA GLU A 443 31.24 -13.07 -6.27
C GLU A 443 30.53 -12.72 -4.94
N SER A 444 29.20 -12.62 -4.93
CA SER A 444 28.44 -12.38 -3.71
C SER A 444 28.37 -13.63 -2.83
N ARG A 445 28.25 -14.83 -3.42
CA ARG A 445 28.24 -16.08 -2.63
C ARG A 445 29.51 -16.25 -1.82
N ARG A 446 30.67 -15.95 -2.37
CA ARG A 446 31.95 -16.01 -1.63
C ARG A 446 31.97 -15.09 -0.40
N ILE A 447 31.27 -13.96 -0.47
CA ILE A 447 31.16 -12.98 0.63
C ILE A 447 30.09 -13.40 1.64
N LEU A 448 28.98 -13.97 1.17
CA LEU A 448 27.80 -14.27 1.99
C LEU A 448 27.83 -15.67 2.63
N LEU A 449 28.42 -16.67 1.97
CA LEU A 449 28.48 -18.04 2.46
C LEU A 449 29.04 -18.14 3.88
N PRO A 450 30.18 -17.50 4.23
CA PRO A 450 30.74 -17.62 5.58
C PRO A 450 29.76 -17.21 6.69
N VAL A 451 29.03 -16.10 6.52
CA VAL A 451 28.07 -15.63 7.54
C VAL A 451 26.79 -16.47 7.56
N VAL A 452 26.32 -16.92 6.39
CA VAL A 452 25.15 -17.81 6.29
C VAL A 452 25.45 -19.15 6.96
N LEU A 453 26.59 -19.76 6.64
CA LEU A 453 27.03 -21.04 7.17
C LEU A 453 27.31 -20.96 8.68
N HIS A 454 27.88 -19.86 9.17
CA HIS A 454 28.07 -19.62 10.61
C HIS A 454 26.73 -19.72 11.37
N HIS A 455 25.70 -19.03 10.90
CA HIS A 455 24.39 -19.07 11.57
C HIS A 455 23.76 -20.45 11.48
N ILE A 456 23.78 -21.11 10.31
CA ILE A 456 23.27 -22.48 10.17
C ILE A 456 24.01 -23.41 11.14
N HIS A 457 25.35 -23.35 11.18
CA HIS A 457 26.17 -24.16 12.07
C HIS A 457 25.76 -24.00 13.54
N LEU A 458 25.52 -22.77 14.01
CA LEU A 458 25.05 -22.52 15.37
C LEU A 458 23.71 -23.20 15.68
N HIS A 459 22.73 -23.09 14.77
CA HIS A 459 21.42 -23.72 14.94
C HIS A 459 21.48 -25.25 14.90
N LEU A 460 22.29 -25.82 14.01
CA LEU A 460 22.54 -27.26 13.93
C LEU A 460 23.20 -27.76 15.22
N ARG A 461 24.26 -27.10 15.68
CA ARG A 461 24.96 -27.48 16.92
C ARG A 461 24.04 -27.48 18.14
N GLN A 462 23.05 -26.59 18.17
CA GLN A 462 22.07 -26.50 19.25
C GLN A 462 20.79 -27.33 19.03
N GLN A 463 20.69 -28.03 17.90
CA GLN A 463 19.52 -28.85 17.53
C GLN A 463 18.21 -28.01 17.52
N LYS A 464 18.25 -26.83 16.89
CA LYS A 464 17.13 -25.88 16.79
C LYS A 464 16.78 -25.57 15.35
N GLU A 465 15.47 -25.40 15.09
CA GLU A 465 14.93 -25.03 13.78
C GLU A 465 15.50 -25.87 12.61
N LEU A 466 15.65 -27.18 12.87
CA LEU A 466 16.37 -28.10 11.99
C LEU A 466 15.74 -28.17 10.59
N LEU A 467 14.41 -28.08 10.49
CA LEU A 467 13.70 -28.09 9.20
C LEU A 467 13.96 -26.82 8.37
N ILE A 468 14.08 -25.66 9.01
CA ILE A 468 14.42 -24.41 8.30
C ILE A 468 15.87 -24.48 7.81
N CYS A 469 16.78 -24.96 8.67
CA CYS A 469 18.18 -25.14 8.31
C CYS A 469 18.36 -26.10 7.13
N SER A 470 17.67 -27.24 7.11
CA SER A 470 17.75 -28.19 6.00
C SER A 470 17.19 -27.60 4.71
N GLY A 471 16.11 -26.81 4.77
CA GLY A 471 15.58 -26.07 3.63
C GLY A 471 16.60 -25.09 3.03
N ILE A 472 17.25 -24.29 3.88
CA ILE A 472 18.29 -23.34 3.45
C ILE A 472 19.47 -24.08 2.80
N LEU A 473 19.96 -25.14 3.44
CA LEU A 473 21.04 -25.97 2.89
C LEU A 473 20.66 -26.59 1.54
N GLY A 474 19.42 -27.07 1.40
CA GLY A 474 18.88 -27.55 0.14
C GLY A 474 18.95 -26.50 -0.97
N SER A 475 18.52 -25.26 -0.69
CA SER A 475 18.65 -24.15 -1.64
C SER A 475 20.11 -23.86 -2.01
N ILE A 476 21.02 -23.77 -1.03
CA ILE A 476 22.44 -23.53 -1.27
C ILE A 476 23.02 -24.63 -2.17
N PHE A 477 22.81 -25.91 -1.83
CA PHE A 477 23.34 -27.02 -2.61
C PHE A 477 22.77 -27.04 -4.03
N SER A 478 21.49 -26.71 -4.20
CA SER A 478 20.88 -26.60 -5.52
C SER A 478 21.53 -25.50 -6.36
N ILE A 479 21.75 -24.31 -5.78
CA ILE A 479 22.37 -23.17 -6.47
C ILE A 479 23.81 -23.47 -6.85
N VAL A 480 24.61 -24.02 -5.93
CA VAL A 480 26.01 -24.38 -6.18
C VAL A 480 26.11 -25.48 -7.24
N LYS A 481 25.23 -26.49 -7.20
CA LYS A 481 25.18 -27.54 -8.23
C LYS A 481 24.81 -27.00 -9.61
N THR A 482 23.90 -26.05 -9.70
CA THR A 482 23.58 -25.41 -10.99
C THR A 482 24.76 -24.56 -11.46
N SER A 483 25.40 -23.83 -10.55
CA SER A 483 26.55 -22.97 -10.86
C SER A 483 27.80 -23.76 -11.30
N SER A 484 28.00 -24.97 -10.77
CA SER A 484 29.15 -25.81 -11.12
C SER A 484 29.16 -26.30 -12.57
N LEU A 485 28.04 -26.15 -13.29
CA LEU A 485 27.94 -26.39 -14.73
C LEU A 485 28.59 -25.27 -15.55
N GLU A 486 28.71 -24.06 -14.99
CA GLU A 486 29.13 -22.86 -15.71
C GLU A 486 30.42 -22.24 -15.15
N ALA A 487 30.70 -22.42 -13.86
CA ALA A 487 31.84 -21.81 -13.18
C ALA A 487 32.47 -22.74 -12.14
N ASP A 488 33.72 -22.44 -11.76
CA ASP A 488 34.39 -23.13 -10.65
C ASP A 488 33.78 -22.73 -9.30
N VAL A 489 33.41 -23.75 -8.52
CA VAL A 489 32.78 -23.65 -7.20
C VAL A 489 33.67 -24.24 -6.10
N MET A 490 34.95 -24.53 -6.37
CA MET A 490 35.87 -25.18 -5.42
C MET A 490 35.89 -24.45 -4.07
N GLU A 491 36.12 -23.13 -4.07
CA GLU A 491 36.15 -22.31 -2.86
C GLU A 491 34.83 -22.36 -2.07
N GLU A 492 33.69 -22.32 -2.77
CA GLU A 492 32.36 -22.39 -2.14
C GLU A 492 32.12 -23.75 -1.48
N VAL A 493 32.52 -24.83 -2.15
CA VAL A 493 32.41 -26.20 -1.62
C VAL A 493 33.34 -26.40 -0.43
N GLU A 494 34.58 -25.89 -0.50
CA GLU A 494 35.53 -25.93 0.61
C GLU A 494 34.96 -25.26 1.86
N MET A 495 34.44 -24.03 1.75
CA MET A 495 33.77 -23.33 2.86
C MET A 495 32.62 -24.16 3.47
N MET A 496 31.80 -24.81 2.62
CA MET A 496 30.69 -25.65 3.07
C MET A 496 31.18 -26.90 3.80
N VAL A 497 32.21 -27.57 3.28
CA VAL A 497 32.79 -28.77 3.90
C VAL A 497 33.35 -28.44 5.28
N GLU A 498 34.16 -27.40 5.38
CA GLU A 498 34.78 -26.97 6.65
C GLU A 498 33.72 -26.56 7.68
N SER A 499 32.68 -25.84 7.25
CA SER A 499 31.66 -25.31 8.17
C SER A 499 30.62 -26.35 8.59
N LEU A 500 30.27 -27.29 7.71
CA LEU A 500 29.06 -28.12 7.88
C LEU A 500 29.32 -29.61 8.12
N LEU A 501 30.42 -30.19 7.64
CA LEU A 501 30.52 -31.66 7.57
C LEU A 501 30.40 -32.32 8.94
N ASP A 502 31.16 -31.87 9.94
CA ASP A 502 31.12 -32.42 11.29
C ASP A 502 29.75 -32.19 11.95
N VAL A 503 29.24 -30.95 11.92
CA VAL A 503 27.97 -30.63 12.57
C VAL A 503 26.77 -31.33 11.92
N LEU A 504 26.80 -31.58 10.61
CA LEU A 504 25.78 -32.38 9.92
C LEU A 504 25.81 -33.84 10.36
N LEU A 505 27.00 -34.43 10.48
CA LEU A 505 27.17 -35.80 10.97
C LEU A 505 26.68 -35.94 12.42
N GLN A 506 27.08 -35.03 13.30
CA GLN A 506 26.62 -35.01 14.71
C GLN A 506 25.11 -34.84 14.82
N THR A 507 24.54 -33.95 14.00
CA THR A 507 23.09 -33.72 13.94
C THR A 507 22.35 -34.98 13.49
N LEU A 508 22.82 -35.62 12.41
CA LEU A 508 22.21 -36.84 11.90
C LEU A 508 22.26 -37.99 12.92
N LEU A 509 23.40 -38.20 13.57
CA LEU A 509 23.55 -39.20 14.63
C LEU A 509 22.56 -38.96 15.79
N THR A 510 22.41 -37.69 16.18
CA THR A 510 21.47 -37.28 17.23
C THR A 510 20.02 -37.53 16.83
N ILE A 511 19.62 -37.14 15.62
CA ILE A 511 18.26 -37.36 15.07
C ILE A 511 17.95 -38.86 14.99
N MET A 512 18.89 -39.66 14.47
CA MET A 512 18.75 -41.12 14.35
C MET A 512 18.61 -41.79 15.72
N SER A 513 19.31 -41.29 16.75
CA SER A 513 19.17 -41.82 18.13
C SER A 513 17.81 -41.51 18.76
N LYS A 514 17.11 -40.48 18.29
CA LYS A 514 15.83 -39.99 18.83
C LYS A 514 14.60 -40.40 18.01
N SER A 515 14.77 -41.18 16.93
CA SER A 515 13.68 -41.68 16.06
C SER A 515 12.86 -40.60 15.33
N HIS A 516 13.43 -39.43 15.02
CA HIS A 516 12.76 -38.40 14.19
C HIS A 516 12.90 -38.72 12.69
N ALA A 517 12.02 -39.57 12.16
CA ALA A 517 12.15 -40.13 10.81
C ALA A 517 12.12 -39.11 9.65
N GLN A 518 11.33 -38.03 9.78
CA GLN A 518 11.22 -37.00 8.73
C GLN A 518 12.50 -36.17 8.63
N GLU A 519 12.99 -35.66 9.75
CA GLU A 519 14.23 -34.86 9.80
C GLU A 519 15.44 -35.69 9.37
N ALA A 520 15.47 -36.99 9.70
CA ALA A 520 16.55 -37.87 9.26
C ALA A 520 16.70 -37.90 7.73
N GLY A 521 15.60 -37.95 6.99
CA GLY A 521 15.62 -37.96 5.52
C GLY A 521 16.25 -36.69 4.93
N GLU A 522 15.86 -35.53 5.44
CA GLU A 522 16.37 -34.23 4.98
C GLU A 522 17.88 -34.08 5.24
N TYR A 523 18.37 -34.49 6.41
CA TYR A 523 19.79 -34.39 6.74
C TYR A 523 20.66 -35.43 6.03
N VAL A 524 20.12 -36.62 5.74
CA VAL A 524 20.79 -37.57 4.83
C VAL A 524 20.92 -36.95 3.44
N SER A 525 19.88 -36.30 2.93
CA SER A 525 19.91 -35.60 1.64
C SER A 525 20.94 -34.47 1.62
N CYS A 526 21.01 -33.66 2.69
CA CYS A 526 22.00 -32.58 2.83
C CYS A 526 23.44 -33.14 2.82
N LEU A 527 23.71 -34.17 3.61
CA LEU A 527 25.03 -34.80 3.68
C LEU A 527 25.44 -35.40 2.32
N LEU A 528 24.53 -36.14 1.67
CA LEU A 528 24.80 -36.69 0.34
C LEU A 528 25.04 -35.62 -0.71
N SER A 529 24.32 -34.49 -0.63
CA SER A 529 24.48 -33.37 -1.55
C SER A 529 25.83 -32.69 -1.39
N LEU A 530 26.27 -32.45 -0.15
CA LEU A 530 27.62 -31.93 0.15
C LEU A 530 28.70 -32.87 -0.37
N LEU A 531 28.62 -34.15 -0.03
CA LEU A 531 29.61 -35.16 -0.44
C LEU A 531 29.69 -35.34 -1.96
N ARG A 532 28.56 -35.20 -2.68
CA ARG A 532 28.54 -35.26 -4.15
C ARG A 532 29.21 -34.06 -4.81
N GLN A 533 29.30 -32.93 -4.14
CA GLN A 533 29.95 -31.73 -4.65
C GLN A 533 31.46 -31.70 -4.35
N MET A 534 31.94 -32.54 -3.44
CA MET A 534 33.37 -32.66 -3.14
C MET A 534 34.15 -33.29 -4.30
N CYS A 535 35.32 -32.74 -4.60
CA CYS A 535 36.31 -33.31 -5.50
C CYS A 535 37.51 -33.86 -4.70
N ASP A 536 38.47 -34.47 -5.39
CA ASP A 536 39.60 -35.14 -4.74
C ASP A 536 40.44 -34.20 -3.86
N THR A 537 40.55 -32.90 -4.22
CA THR A 537 41.24 -31.90 -3.39
C THR A 537 40.50 -31.67 -2.07
N HIS A 538 39.17 -31.50 -2.09
CA HIS A 538 38.38 -31.36 -0.87
C HIS A 538 38.52 -32.58 0.06
N TYR A 539 38.58 -33.79 -0.51
CA TYR A 539 38.80 -35.00 0.29
C TYR A 539 40.21 -35.05 0.89
N GLN A 540 41.25 -34.66 0.14
CA GLN A 540 42.62 -34.58 0.64
C GLN A 540 42.73 -33.56 1.78
N HIS A 541 42.24 -32.33 1.59
CA HIS A 541 42.23 -31.29 2.62
C HIS A 541 41.49 -31.74 3.88
N LEU A 542 40.34 -32.41 3.73
CA LEU A 542 39.61 -32.98 4.86
C LEU A 542 40.43 -34.04 5.61
N LEU A 543 41.14 -34.92 4.87
CA LEU A 543 41.96 -35.97 5.46
C LEU A 543 43.17 -35.40 6.23
N ASP A 544 43.79 -34.36 5.69
CA ASP A 544 44.94 -33.68 6.30
C ASP A 544 44.57 -32.91 7.57
N ASN A 545 43.31 -32.48 7.70
CA ASN A 545 42.81 -31.79 8.90
C ASN A 545 42.54 -32.72 10.10
N PHE A 546 42.57 -34.04 9.94
CA PHE A 546 42.42 -34.97 11.06
C PHE A 546 43.72 -35.13 11.85
N GLN A 547 43.70 -34.74 13.13
CA GLN A 547 44.89 -34.78 14.00
C GLN A 547 45.14 -36.17 14.61
N SER A 548 44.16 -37.07 14.61
CA SER A 548 44.29 -38.42 15.21
C SER A 548 43.74 -39.57 14.34
N LYS A 549 44.35 -40.76 14.47
CA LYS A 549 43.94 -41.99 13.75
C LYS A 549 42.54 -42.50 14.16
N ASP A 550 42.03 -42.11 15.33
CA ASP A 550 40.71 -42.56 15.80
C ASP A 550 39.57 -41.66 15.30
N GLU A 551 39.80 -40.35 15.14
CA GLU A 551 38.88 -39.45 14.42
C GLU A 551 38.74 -39.86 12.96
N LEU A 552 39.86 -40.23 12.32
CA LEU A 552 39.93 -40.75 10.96
C LEU A 552 39.10 -42.04 10.78
N LYS A 553 38.98 -42.91 11.80
CA LYS A 553 38.19 -44.15 11.73
C LYS A 553 36.68 -43.89 11.82
N VAL A 554 36.27 -42.92 12.64
CA VAL A 554 34.85 -42.54 12.78
C VAL A 554 34.39 -41.78 11.54
N GLY A 555 35.19 -40.82 11.07
CA GLY A 555 34.97 -40.10 9.81
C GLY A 555 34.93 -41.06 8.60
N ASN A 556 35.90 -41.97 8.46
CA ASN A 556 35.90 -42.94 7.37
C ASN A 556 34.75 -43.94 7.45
N ARG A 557 34.29 -44.36 8.63
CA ARG A 557 33.11 -45.23 8.75
C ARG A 557 31.85 -44.51 8.29
N ALA A 558 31.65 -43.25 8.68
CA ALA A 558 30.53 -42.44 8.20
C ALA A 558 30.62 -42.19 6.68
N LEU A 559 31.77 -41.74 6.18
CA LEU A 559 32.00 -41.51 4.74
C LEU A 559 31.84 -42.79 3.90
N ALA A 560 32.34 -43.93 4.36
CA ALA A 560 32.23 -45.21 3.65
C ALA A 560 30.81 -45.78 3.64
N LEU A 561 30.02 -45.53 4.69
CA LEU A 561 28.61 -45.93 4.75
C LEU A 561 27.73 -45.18 3.74
N TYR A 562 28.04 -43.90 3.44
CA TYR A 562 27.17 -43.05 2.63
C TYR A 562 27.64 -42.81 1.18
N THR A 563 28.95 -42.92 0.87
CA THR A 563 29.46 -42.64 -0.48
C THR A 563 29.75 -43.89 -1.32
N GLY A 564 29.81 -45.08 -0.71
CA GLY A 564 30.30 -46.29 -1.37
C GLY A 564 31.78 -46.24 -1.80
N LYS A 565 32.46 -45.09 -1.60
CA LYS A 565 33.90 -44.93 -1.82
C LYS A 565 34.62 -45.31 -0.53
N ARG A 566 35.31 -46.45 -0.52
CA ARG A 566 36.43 -46.64 0.40
C ARG A 566 37.57 -45.77 -0.10
N VAL A 567 37.91 -44.70 0.62
CA VAL A 567 39.20 -44.05 0.43
C VAL A 567 40.25 -45.02 0.98
N SER A 568 41.03 -45.63 0.07
CA SER A 568 42.13 -46.51 0.47
C SER A 568 43.20 -45.68 1.17
N ILE A 569 43.31 -45.86 2.48
CA ILE A 569 44.42 -45.36 3.30
C ILE A 569 45.66 -46.19 2.92
N HIS A 570 46.36 -45.81 1.85
CA HIS A 570 47.63 -46.47 1.43
C HIS A 570 48.79 -45.48 1.34
N SER A 571 48.79 -44.42 2.16
CA SER A 571 49.91 -43.48 2.24
C SER A 571 50.02 -42.79 3.60
N TYR A 572 50.02 -43.57 4.68
CA TYR A 572 50.61 -43.17 5.97
C TYR A 572 51.19 -44.44 6.60
N GLN A 573 52.32 -44.89 6.05
CA GLN A 573 53.23 -45.82 6.73
C GLN A 573 54.40 -45.03 7.30
#